data_AF-A0A1E4B7Z1-F1
#
_entry.id   AF-A0A1E4B7Z1-F1
#
_cell.length_a   1.000
_cell.length_b   1.000
_cell.length_c   1.000
_cell.angle_alpha   90.00
_cell.angle_beta   90.00
_cell.angle_gamma   90.00
#
_symmetry.space_group_name_H-M   'P 1'
#
loop_
_entity.id
_entity.type
_entity.pdbx_description
1 polymer ?
#
loop_
_entity_poly.entity_id
_entity_poly.type
_entity_poly.pdbx_seq_one_letter_code
_entity_poly.pdbx_strand_id
1 'polypeptide(L)'
;MSAHVPGDATGSHAPAAGATAHIDPSWSVNDVLMKYPATISVFNAFGVDACCGGAQSLREAAAGDGIDLDALVAALEQVVS
;
A
#
# COMPACT_ATOMS: atom_id res chain seq x y z
N MET A 1 28.73 11.33 1.75
CA MET A 1 27.38 11.83 1.42
C MET A 1 26.38 10.68 1.55
N SER A 2 26.33 10.08 2.72
CA SER A 2 25.46 8.95 3.04
C SER A 2 24.30 9.50 3.86
N ALA A 3 23.22 9.89 3.18
CA ALA A 3 21.95 10.08 3.83
C ALA A 3 21.33 8.68 4.00
N HIS A 4 21.66 8.05 5.12
CA HIS A 4 20.88 6.94 5.65
C HIS A 4 19.44 7.44 5.80
N VAL A 5 18.54 6.86 5.01
CA VAL A 5 17.11 7.10 5.07
C VAL A 5 16.65 6.66 6.47
N PRO A 6 16.09 7.55 7.31
CA PRO A 6 15.48 7.10 8.55
C PRO A 6 14.28 6.23 8.18
N GLY A 7 14.38 4.94 8.51
CA GLY A 7 13.23 4.05 8.58
C GLY A 7 12.33 4.50 9.72
N ASP A 8 11.19 5.07 9.37
CA ASP A 8 10.07 5.41 10.24
C ASP A 8 8.83 5.16 9.35
N ALA A 9 7.96 4.18 9.58
CA ALA A 9 7.34 3.85 10.84
C ALA A 9 6.95 2.37 10.86
N THR A 10 7.41 1.67 11.90
CA THR A 10 6.73 0.47 12.38
C THR A 10 5.36 0.90 12.92
N GLY A 11 4.38 0.97 12.02
CA GLY A 11 2.97 1.05 12.37
C GLY A 11 2.56 -0.29 12.96
N SER A 12 2.72 -0.44 14.27
CA SER A 12 2.05 -1.48 15.03
C SER A 12 0.54 -1.32 14.82
N HIS A 13 -0.05 -2.15 13.96
CA HIS A 13 -1.50 -2.35 13.99
C HIS A 13 -1.80 -3.78 14.41
N ALA A 14 -2.13 -3.92 15.69
CA ALA A 14 -2.70 -5.13 16.26
C ALA A 14 -4.12 -5.33 15.69
N PRO A 15 -4.52 -6.58 15.34
CA PRO A 15 -5.69 -6.85 14.51
C PRO A 15 -7.02 -6.61 15.23
N ALA A 16 -7.85 -5.72 14.70
CA ALA A 16 -9.27 -5.65 15.03
C ALA A 16 -10.07 -6.54 14.07
N ALA A 17 -10.70 -7.56 14.65
CA ALA A 17 -11.56 -8.53 14.01
C ALA A 17 -12.68 -7.91 13.15
N GLY A 18 -12.75 -8.33 11.88
CA GLY A 18 -13.88 -8.07 10.99
C GLY A 18 -13.63 -8.67 9.62
N ALA A 19 -14.33 -9.74 9.26
CA ALA A 19 -14.16 -10.48 8.02
C ALA A 19 -14.80 -9.75 6.82
N THR A 20 -14.16 -8.68 6.36
CA THR A 20 -14.36 -8.03 5.06
C THR A 20 -12.98 -7.63 4.57
N ALA A 21 -12.68 -7.79 3.28
CA ALA A 21 -11.33 -7.66 2.74
C ALA A 21 -10.76 -6.24 2.94
N HIS A 22 -10.11 -6.02 4.09
CA HIS A 22 -9.58 -4.72 4.51
C HIS A 22 -8.11 -4.62 4.12
N ILE A 23 -7.76 -3.60 3.35
CA ILE A 23 -6.40 -3.36 2.90
C ILE A 23 -5.77 -2.34 3.85
N ASP A 24 -4.78 -2.76 4.62
CA ASP A 24 -4.13 -1.87 5.57
C ASP A 24 -3.10 -0.98 4.85
N PRO A 25 -3.19 0.36 4.92
CA PRO A 25 -2.28 1.27 4.23
C PRO A 25 -0.85 1.28 4.80
N SER A 26 -0.63 0.59 5.92
CA SER A 26 0.71 0.31 6.44
C SER A 26 1.42 -0.82 5.69
N TRP A 27 0.68 -1.68 4.98
CA TRP A 27 1.28 -2.78 4.23
C TRP A 27 2.08 -2.26 3.04
N SER A 28 3.16 -2.97 2.75
CA SER A 28 3.94 -2.70 1.54
C SER A 28 3.12 -3.02 0.30
N VAL A 29 3.37 -2.29 -0.79
CA VAL A 29 2.75 -2.60 -2.08
C VAL A 29 3.02 -4.07 -2.45
N ASN A 30 4.22 -4.58 -2.18
CA ASN A 30 4.58 -5.97 -2.42
C ASN A 30 3.75 -6.97 -1.60
N ASP A 31 3.52 -6.71 -0.30
CA ASP A 31 2.69 -7.59 0.55
C ASP A 31 1.25 -7.68 0.04
N VAL A 32 0.68 -6.54 -0.37
CA VAL A 32 -0.67 -6.47 -0.94
C VAL A 32 -0.73 -7.23 -2.26
N LEU A 33 0.25 -7.03 -3.15
CA LEU A 33 0.33 -7.75 -4.43
C LEU A 33 0.52 -9.26 -4.25
N MET A 34 1.29 -9.69 -3.26
CA MET A 34 1.50 -11.10 -2.94
C MET A 34 0.24 -11.77 -2.40
N LYS A 35 -0.55 -11.07 -1.57
CA LYS A 35 -1.85 -11.58 -1.08
C LYS A 35 -2.96 -11.49 -2.12
N TYR A 36 -2.97 -10.40 -2.89
CA TYR A 36 -4.06 -10.02 -3.78
C TYR A 36 -3.52 -9.60 -5.15
N PRO A 37 -3.10 -10.55 -6.00
CA PRO A 37 -2.55 -10.23 -7.32
C PRO A 37 -3.55 -9.51 -8.24
N ALA A 38 -4.86 -9.57 -7.96
CA ALA A 38 -5.88 -8.81 -8.68
C ALA A 38 -5.73 -7.28 -8.51
N THR A 39 -5.11 -6.83 -7.43
CA THR A 39 -4.90 -5.41 -7.14
C THR A 39 -3.84 -4.75 -8.03
N ILE A 40 -3.02 -5.52 -8.76
CA ILE A 40 -2.02 -4.99 -9.74
C ILE A 40 -2.67 -3.99 -10.70
N SER A 41 -3.89 -4.27 -11.16
CA SER A 41 -4.61 -3.41 -12.10
C SER A 41 -4.97 -2.06 -11.49
N VAL A 42 -5.28 -2.03 -10.19
CA VAL A 42 -5.56 -0.80 -9.44
C VAL A 42 -4.27 0.00 -9.31
N PHE A 43 -3.19 -0.62 -8.82
CA PHE A 43 -1.89 0.05 -8.71
C PHE A 43 -1.43 0.68 -10.02
N ASN A 44 -1.57 -0.05 -11.13
CA ASN A 44 -1.23 0.45 -12.46
C ASN A 44 -2.14 1.62 -12.90
N ALA A 45 -3.43 1.56 -12.58
CA ALA A 45 -4.38 2.65 -12.87
C ALA A 45 -4.09 3.93 -12.07
N PHE A 46 -3.59 3.80 -10.84
CA PHE A 46 -3.17 4.91 -10.00
C PHE A 46 -1.73 5.39 -10.28
N GLY A 47 -0.96 4.68 -11.11
CA GLY A 47 0.43 5.02 -11.44
C GLY A 47 1.45 4.64 -10.36
N VAL A 48 1.08 3.73 -9.45
CA VAL A 48 1.98 3.25 -8.40
C VAL A 48 2.89 2.15 -8.96
N ASP A 49 4.15 2.50 -9.25
CA ASP A 49 5.15 1.57 -9.75
C ASP A 49 5.89 0.85 -8.60
N ALA A 50 5.59 -0.44 -8.42
CA ALA A 50 6.28 -1.31 -7.47
C ALA A 50 7.78 -1.51 -7.77
N CYS A 51 8.27 -1.02 -8.92
CA CYS A 51 9.65 -1.16 -9.37
C CYS A 51 10.63 -0.26 -8.60
N CYS A 52 10.18 0.91 -8.14
CA CYS A 52 10.99 1.83 -7.31
C CYS A 52 10.52 1.94 -5.86
N GLY A 53 9.31 1.45 -5.54
CA GLY A 53 8.68 1.58 -4.23
C GLY A 53 8.09 0.28 -3.65
N GLY A 54 8.47 -0.90 -4.15
CA GLY A 54 7.87 -2.17 -3.69
C GLY A 54 8.04 -2.47 -2.20
N ALA A 55 9.05 -1.91 -1.55
CA ALA A 55 9.26 -1.99 -0.10
C ALA A 55 8.59 -0.84 0.68
N GLN A 56 8.11 0.20 0.01
CA GLN A 56 7.35 1.29 0.64
C GLN A 56 5.93 0.81 0.96
N SER A 57 5.42 1.31 2.07
CA SER A 57 4.01 1.20 2.42
C SER A 57 3.16 1.94 1.39
N LEU A 58 1.92 1.47 1.22
CA LEU A 58 0.88 2.14 0.44
C LEU A 58 0.82 3.66 0.71
N ARG A 59 0.92 4.05 1.98
CA ARG A 59 0.96 5.46 2.40
C ARG A 59 2.11 6.25 1.79
N GLU A 60 3.31 5.69 1.80
CA GLU A 60 4.51 6.38 1.33
C GLU A 60 4.53 6.46 -0.20
N ALA A 61 4.11 5.40 -0.88
CA ALA A 61 3.93 5.41 -2.32
C ALA A 61 2.89 6.47 -2.73
N ALA A 62 1.72 6.47 -2.06
CA ALA A 62 0.69 7.46 -2.34
C ALA A 62 1.15 8.89 -2.05
N ALA A 63 1.84 9.13 -0.92
CA ALA A 63 2.35 10.44 -0.57
C ALA A 63 3.46 10.93 -1.53
N GLY A 64 4.31 10.04 -2.03
CA GLY A 64 5.38 10.35 -2.99
C GLY A 64 4.84 10.81 -4.34
N ASP A 65 3.75 10.18 -4.81
CA ASP A 65 3.11 10.47 -6.09
C ASP A 65 1.92 11.45 -5.98
N GLY A 66 1.57 11.91 -4.77
CA GLY A 66 0.44 12.81 -4.53
C GLY A 66 -0.93 12.14 -4.74
N ILE A 67 -0.98 10.83 -4.60
CA ILE A 67 -2.20 10.02 -4.72
C ILE A 67 -2.97 10.07 -3.40
N ASP A 68 -4.30 10.13 -3.50
CA ASP A 68 -5.16 10.03 -2.34
C ASP A 68 -5.16 8.60 -1.80
N LEU A 69 -4.60 8.44 -0.60
CA LEU A 69 -4.47 7.13 0.06
C LEU A 69 -5.82 6.47 0.32
N ASP A 70 -6.83 7.27 0.67
CA ASP A 70 -8.17 6.77 0.97
C ASP A 70 -8.84 6.24 -0.30
N ALA A 71 -8.72 6.97 -1.42
CA ALA A 71 -9.19 6.52 -2.72
C ALA A 71 -8.46 5.26 -3.21
N LEU A 72 -7.15 5.16 -2.97
CA LEU A 72 -6.36 3.98 -3.31
C LEU A 72 -6.82 2.76 -2.50
N VAL A 73 -6.93 2.88 -1.17
CA VAL A 73 -7.39 1.80 -0.30
C VAL A 73 -8.80 1.36 -0.68
N ALA A 74 -9.73 2.31 -0.86
CA ALA A 74 -11.09 1.99 -1.28
C ALA A 74 -11.11 1.22 -2.62
N ALA A 75 -10.34 1.65 -3.61
CA ALA A 75 -10.26 0.96 -4.90
C ALA A 75 -9.65 -0.44 -4.78
N LEU A 76 -8.66 -0.63 -3.90
CA LEU A 76 -8.08 -1.94 -3.61
C LEU A 76 -9.11 -2.86 -2.95
N GLU A 77 -9.83 -2.37 -1.93
CA GLU A 77 -10.89 -3.09 -1.22
C GLU A 77 -12.02 -3.51 -2.15
N GLN A 78 -12.42 -2.67 -3.11
CA GLN A 78 -13.43 -3.02 -4.12
C GLN A 78 -13.02 -4.22 -5.00
N VAL A 79 -11.72 -4.44 -5.18
CA VAL A 79 -11.19 -5.56 -5.99
C VAL A 79 -11.04 -6.85 -5.17
N VAL A 80 -10.81 -6.73 -3.87
CA VAL A 80 -10.60 -7.88 -2.97
C VAL A 80 -11.85 -8.32 -2.21
N SER A 81 -12.91 -7.51 -2.23
CA SER A 81 -14.23 -7.81 -1.63
C SER A 81 -15.05 -8.83 -2.40
#